data_AF-A0A436WKD5-F1
#
_entry.id   AF-A0A436WKD5-F1
#
_cell.length_a   1.000
_cell.length_b   1.000
_cell.length_c   1.000
_cell.angle_alpha   90.00
_cell.angle_beta   90.00
_cell.angle_gamma   90.00
#
_symmetry.space_group_name_H-M   'P 1'
#
loop_
_entity.id
_entity.type
_entity.pdbx_description
1 polymer ?
#
loop_
_entity_poly.entity_id
_entity_poly.type
_entity_poly.pdbx_seq_one_letter_code
_entity_poly.pdbx_strand_id
1 'polypeptide(L)'
;MTAKRKWSAEVTGHSDAMDLEKHVFESNDAKKIAASLKRSAEHSDRRKSEPFQSAMSMLNFYINRAGSNLPAERKRVLEKAKGELRAAFGRPRQD
;
A
#
# COMPACT_ATOMS: atom_id res chain seq x y z
N MET A 1 -4.57 -6.56 -23.14
CA MET A 1 -5.19 -7.59 -22.28
C MET A 1 -4.38 -7.72 -20.98
N THR A 2 -5.03 -7.46 -19.84
CA THR A 2 -4.78 -8.06 -18.51
C THR A 2 -3.34 -8.17 -17.95
N ALA A 3 -2.58 -7.07 -17.88
CA ALA A 3 -1.39 -7.00 -17.01
C ALA A 3 -1.73 -6.72 -15.52
N LYS A 4 -2.98 -6.34 -15.21
CA LYS A 4 -3.41 -5.89 -13.88
C LYS A 4 -3.50 -7.00 -12.82
N ARG A 5 -3.74 -8.25 -13.23
CA ARG A 5 -3.98 -9.38 -12.30
C ARG A 5 -2.75 -10.19 -11.91
N LYS A 6 -1.65 -10.11 -12.68
CA LYS A 6 -0.45 -10.89 -12.39
C LYS A 6 0.39 -10.27 -11.27
N TRP A 7 0.30 -8.96 -11.09
CA TRP A 7 1.22 -8.25 -10.21
C TRP A 7 0.86 -8.38 -8.72
N SER A 8 -0.43 -8.44 -8.37
CA SER A 8 -0.85 -8.74 -6.99
C SER A 8 -0.44 -10.13 -6.50
N ALA A 9 -0.18 -11.07 -7.41
CA ALA A 9 0.16 -12.46 -7.09
C ALA A 9 1.67 -12.69 -6.88
N GLU A 10 2.54 -11.84 -7.43
CA GLU A 10 4.00 -12.01 -7.32
C GLU A 10 4.58 -11.36 -6.06
N VAL A 11 3.89 -10.35 -5.51
CA VAL A 11 4.31 -9.61 -4.31
C VAL A 11 4.14 -10.43 -3.04
N THR A 12 3.20 -11.38 -3.03
CA THR A 12 2.94 -12.30 -1.91
C THR A 12 4.10 -13.26 -1.62
N GLY A 13 5.06 -13.40 -2.55
CA GLY A 13 6.17 -14.35 -2.44
C GLY A 13 7.50 -13.78 -1.91
N HIS A 14 7.75 -12.47 -2.00
CA HIS A 14 9.13 -11.95 -1.88
C HIS A 14 9.38 -10.83 -0.86
N SER A 15 8.36 -10.23 -0.24
CA SER A 15 8.60 -9.08 0.66
C SER A 15 7.49 -8.90 1.67
N ASP A 16 7.65 -9.40 2.91
CA ASP A 16 6.79 -9.15 4.09
C ASP A 16 5.30 -8.94 3.76
N ALA A 17 4.80 -9.73 2.80
CA ALA A 17 3.59 -9.40 2.10
C ALA A 17 2.46 -9.93 2.96
N MET A 18 1.98 -9.01 3.78
CA MET A 18 0.77 -9.14 4.55
C MET A 18 -0.37 -9.57 3.63
N ASP A 19 -1.39 -10.26 4.16
CA ASP A 19 -2.58 -10.58 3.39
C ASP A 19 -3.26 -9.27 2.95
N LEU A 20 -2.87 -8.80 1.76
CA LEU A 20 -3.41 -7.59 1.16
C LEU A 20 -4.82 -7.92 0.70
N GLU A 21 -5.79 -7.13 1.18
CA GLU A 21 -7.13 -7.13 0.59
C GLU A 21 -7.00 -6.98 -0.93
N LYS A 22 -7.71 -7.85 -1.67
CA LYS A 22 -7.69 -7.78 -3.14
C LYS A 22 -8.12 -6.37 -3.55
N HIS A 23 -7.32 -5.74 -4.42
CA HIS A 23 -7.59 -4.41 -4.99
C HIS A 23 -7.41 -3.19 -4.06
N VAL A 24 -6.68 -3.30 -2.93
CA VAL A 24 -6.33 -2.16 -2.04
C VAL A 24 -5.89 -0.91 -2.81
N PHE A 25 -4.97 -1.08 -3.76
CA PHE A 25 -4.38 0.03 -4.50
C PHE A 25 -5.22 0.51 -5.68
N GLU A 26 -6.37 -0.10 -5.96
CA GLU A 26 -7.28 0.28 -7.05
C GLU A 26 -8.26 1.40 -6.69
N SER A 27 -8.37 1.71 -5.40
CA SER A 27 -9.15 2.86 -4.93
C SER A 27 -8.52 4.19 -5.38
N ASN A 28 -9.37 5.15 -5.75
CA ASN A 28 -8.96 6.55 -5.99
C ASN A 28 -9.00 7.40 -4.70
N ASP A 29 -9.37 6.79 -3.58
CA ASP A 29 -9.46 7.45 -2.27
C ASP A 29 -8.27 7.03 -1.39
N ALA A 30 -7.42 8.01 -1.08
CA ALA A 30 -6.22 7.86 -0.24
C ALA A 30 -6.53 7.30 1.16
N LYS A 31 -7.66 7.68 1.76
CA LYS A 31 -8.06 7.20 3.09
C LYS A 31 -8.42 5.73 3.07
N LYS A 32 -9.11 5.27 2.02
CA LYS A 32 -9.45 3.86 1.85
C LYS A 32 -8.18 3.01 1.69
N ILE A 33 -7.22 3.48 0.89
CA ILE A 33 -5.93 2.80 0.73
C ILE A 33 -5.22 2.69 2.07
N ALA A 34 -5.10 3.80 2.81
CA ALA A 34 -4.45 3.84 4.11
C ALA A 34 -5.13 2.92 5.14
N ALA A 35 -6.47 2.98 5.25
CA ALA A 35 -7.23 2.13 6.16
C ALA A 35 -7.09 0.64 5.83
N SER A 36 -7.11 0.28 4.54
CA SER A 36 -6.95 -1.10 4.12
C SER A 36 -5.54 -1.63 4.38
N LEU A 37 -4.51 -0.82 4.11
CA LEU A 37 -3.12 -1.17 4.42
C LEU A 37 -2.90 -1.33 5.92
N LYS A 38 -3.49 -0.45 6.73
CA LYS A 38 -3.46 -0.58 8.19
C LYS A 38 -4.09 -1.90 8.64
N ARG A 39 -5.30 -2.23 8.18
CA ARG A 39 -5.96 -3.50 8.51
C ARG A 39 -5.11 -4.71 8.12
N SER A 40 -4.66 -4.80 6.87
CA SER A 40 -3.78 -5.89 6.44
C SER A 40 -2.51 -5.97 7.30
N ALA A 41 -1.98 -4.81 7.69
CA ALA A 41 -0.80 -4.70 8.54
C ALA A 41 -1.02 -4.89 10.03
N GLU A 42 -2.25 -4.97 10.49
CA GLU A 42 -2.59 -5.38 11.85
C GLU A 42 -2.97 -6.86 11.89
N HIS A 43 -3.56 -7.41 10.82
CA HIS A 43 -4.05 -8.80 10.76
C HIS A 43 -3.03 -9.85 10.28
N SER A 44 -2.05 -9.49 9.47
CA SER A 44 -0.99 -10.42 9.03
C SER A 44 -0.03 -10.93 10.12
N ASP A 45 -0.10 -12.21 10.44
CA ASP A 45 0.87 -12.86 11.35
C ASP A 45 2.29 -13.07 10.75
N ARG A 46 2.45 -12.83 9.44
CA ARG A 46 3.71 -13.01 8.69
C ARG A 46 4.67 -11.81 8.72
N ARG A 47 4.35 -10.75 9.45
CA ARG A 47 5.15 -9.51 9.49
C ARG A 47 6.45 -9.72 10.25
N LYS A 48 7.55 -9.20 9.71
CA LYS A 48 8.85 -9.13 10.40
C LYS A 48 9.11 -7.78 11.08
N SER A 49 8.16 -6.85 10.97
CA SER A 49 8.31 -5.47 11.40
C SER A 49 7.01 -4.93 11.99
N GLU A 50 7.12 -3.76 12.62
CA GLU A 50 5.95 -3.03 13.15
C GLU A 50 4.89 -2.78 12.06
N PRO A 51 3.59 -2.88 12.38
CA PRO A 51 2.47 -2.70 11.44
C PRO A 51 2.60 -1.47 10.53
N PHE A 52 2.96 -0.32 11.10
CA PHE A 52 3.16 0.92 10.34
C PHE A 52 4.28 0.80 9.30
N GLN A 53 5.43 0.23 9.70
CA GLN A 53 6.57 0.07 8.80
C GLN A 53 6.22 -0.87 7.66
N SER A 54 5.58 -2.00 7.95
CA SER A 54 5.14 -2.94 6.92
C SER A 54 4.16 -2.28 5.95
N ALA A 55 3.17 -1.54 6.45
CA ALA A 55 2.20 -0.84 5.62
C ALA A 55 2.84 0.24 4.72
N MET A 56 3.75 1.03 5.28
CA MET A 56 4.45 2.10 4.56
C MET A 56 5.40 1.54 3.50
N SER A 57 6.16 0.49 3.84
CA SER A 57 7.03 -0.20 2.90
C SER A 57 6.24 -0.78 1.73
N MET A 58 5.06 -1.36 2.00
CA MET A 58 4.20 -1.89 0.94
C MET A 58 3.66 -0.79 0.01
N LEU A 59 3.24 0.36 0.56
CA LEU A 59 2.81 1.51 -0.24
C LEU A 59 3.94 2.06 -1.11
N ASN A 60 5.13 2.24 -0.53
CA ASN A 60 6.31 2.70 -1.27
C ASN A 60 6.73 1.71 -2.35
N PHE A 61 6.74 0.42 -2.04
CA PHE A 61 7.03 -0.64 -3.00
C PHE A 61 6.07 -0.59 -4.19
N TYR A 62 4.76 -0.45 -3.95
CA TYR A 62 3.77 -0.33 -5.01
C TYR A 62 4.04 0.87 -5.91
N ILE A 63 4.31 2.05 -5.33
CA ILE A 63 4.62 3.28 -6.09
C ILE A 63 5.88 3.09 -6.93
N ASN A 64 6.96 2.58 -6.32
CA ASN A 64 8.25 2.41 -6.96
C ASN A 64 8.18 1.44 -8.14
N ARG A 65 7.44 0.33 -7.99
CA ARG A 65 7.38 -0.68 -9.05
C ARG A 65 6.31 -0.44 -10.09
N ALA A 66 5.25 0.31 -9.76
CA ALA A 66 4.35 0.84 -10.78
C ALA A 66 5.06 1.84 -11.70
N GLY A 67 6.02 2.60 -11.16
CA GLY A 67 6.97 3.40 -11.94
C GLY A 67 6.29 4.28 -12.99
N SER A 68 6.75 4.20 -14.24
CA SER A 68 6.23 4.95 -15.39
C SER A 68 4.84 4.50 -15.87
N ASN A 69 4.36 3.32 -15.45
CA ASN A 69 3.02 2.83 -15.81
C ASN A 69 1.91 3.41 -14.90
N LEU A 70 2.28 4.25 -13.92
CA LEU A 70 1.35 4.86 -13.01
C LEU A 70 0.94 6.27 -13.52
N PRO A 71 -0.34 6.50 -13.84
CA PRO A 71 -0.81 7.84 -14.18
C PRO A 71 -0.49 8.85 -13.09
N ALA A 72 -0.14 10.08 -13.46
CA ALA A 72 0.28 11.12 -12.52
C ALA A 72 -0.78 11.40 -11.43
N GLU A 73 -2.06 11.35 -11.80
CA GLU A 73 -3.18 11.48 -10.87
C GLU A 73 -3.16 10.38 -9.80
N ARG A 74 -2.97 9.14 -10.22
CA ARG A 74 -2.91 7.99 -9.30
C ARG A 74 -1.67 8.02 -8.42
N LYS A 75 -0.55 8.51 -8.94
CA LYS A 75 0.65 8.79 -8.13
C LYS A 75 0.32 9.78 -7.02
N ARG A 76 -0.37 10.89 -7.32
CA ARG A 76 -0.79 11.87 -6.30
C ARG A 76 -1.69 11.25 -5.23
N VAL A 77 -2.63 10.37 -5.60
CA VAL A 77 -3.49 9.65 -4.65
C VAL A 77 -2.65 8.76 -3.71
N LEU A 78 -1.69 8.00 -4.25
CA LEU A 78 -0.83 7.13 -3.46
C LEU A 78 0.14 7.89 -2.56
N GLU A 79 0.67 9.02 -3.02
CA GLU A 79 1.47 9.92 -2.17
C GLU A 79 0.62 10.49 -1.03
N LYS A 80 -0.61 10.96 -1.29
CA LYS A 80 -1.56 11.36 -0.23
C LYS A 80 -1.87 10.22 0.73
N ALA A 81 -1.95 8.99 0.24
CA ALA A 81 -2.19 7.82 1.08
C ALA A 81 -1.06 7.60 2.09
N LYS A 82 0.18 8.05 1.83
CA LYS A 82 1.27 8.00 2.84
C LYS A 82 0.94 8.88 4.05
N GLY A 83 0.44 10.09 3.80
CA GLY A 83 0.00 11.01 4.84
C GLY A 83 -1.17 10.44 5.65
N GLU A 84 -2.19 9.93 4.96
CA GLU A 84 -3.36 9.29 5.61
C GLU A 84 -2.95 8.05 6.42
N LEU A 85 -1.98 7.26 5.92
CA LEU A 85 -1.46 6.09 6.63
C LEU A 85 -0.74 6.50 7.92
N ARG A 86 0.09 7.56 7.89
CA ARG A 86 0.70 8.11 9.10
C ARG A 86 -0.36 8.53 10.12
N ALA A 87 -1.37 9.29 9.67
CA ALA A 87 -2.47 9.73 10.53
C ALA A 87 -3.23 8.54 11.14
N ALA A 88 -3.50 7.50 10.34
CA ALA A 88 -4.18 6.29 10.80
C ALA A 88 -3.42 5.51 11.89
N PHE A 89 -2.10 5.67 11.94
CA PHE A 89 -1.21 5.12 12.98
C PHE A 89 -0.85 6.14 14.08
N GLY A 90 -1.55 7.29 14.15
CA GLY A 90 -1.29 8.32 15.16
C GLY A 90 0.03 9.08 14.98
N ARG A 91 0.63 9.02 13.80
CA ARG A 91 1.89 9.69 13.47
C ARG A 91 1.61 11.02 12.75
N PRO A 92 2.47 12.05 12.91
CA PRO A 92 2.32 13.29 12.18
C PRO A 92 2.43 13.04 10.67
N ARG A 93 1.56 13.71 9.91
CA ARG A 93 1.66 13.76 8.45
C ARG A 93 2.97 14.46 8.09
N GLN A 94 3.71 13.87 7.16
CA GLN A 94 4.82 14.55 6.51
C GLN A 94 4.33 14.86 5.11
N ASP A 95 4.22 16.15 4.82
CA ASP A 95 3.90 16.69 3.49
C ASP A 95 5.15 16.74 2.61
#